data_AF-A0A378AVB8-F1
#
_entry.id   AF-A0A378AVB8-F1
#
_cell.length_a   1.000
_cell.length_b   1.000
_cell.length_c   1.000
_cell.angle_alpha   90.00
_cell.angle_beta   90.00
_cell.angle_gamma   90.00
#
_symmetry.space_group_name_H-M   'P 1'
#
loop_
_entity.id
_entity.type
_entity.pdbx_description
1 polymer ?
#
loop_
_entity_poly.entity_id
_entity_poly.type
_entity_poly.pdbx_seq_one_letter_code
_entity_poly.pdbx_strand_id
1 'polypeptide(L)'
;MKFIIKLFPEITIKSQSVRLRFIKILTGNIRNVLKNYDETLAVVRHWDHIEVRAKDENQRPAIRDALTRIPGIHHILEVEDVPFTSLHDIFEQTLPLWREALEGKTFCVRVKRRGKHEFTSIEVERYVGGGLNQHIETARVKLTDPDVTVNLEIENDRLLLVKGRYEGIGGFPIGTQEDVLSLILRRL
;
A
#
# COMPACT_ATOMS: atom_id res chain seq x y z
N MET A 1 8.14 3.89 -9.19
CA MET A 1 7.48 3.07 -8.16
C MET A 1 6.53 3.89 -7.31
N LYS A 2 5.57 3.22 -6.63
CA LYS A 2 4.62 3.84 -5.72
C LYS A 2 4.50 3.04 -4.43
N PHE A 3 4.45 3.73 -3.29
CA PHE A 3 4.14 3.14 -2.00
C PHE A 3 2.93 3.84 -1.38
N ILE A 4 2.05 3.06 -0.77
CA ILE A 4 0.95 3.55 0.07
C ILE A 4 1.29 3.26 1.52
N ILE A 5 1.40 4.32 2.31
CA ILE A 5 1.73 4.30 3.73
C ILE A 5 0.44 4.36 4.53
N LYS A 6 0.14 3.29 5.26
CA LYS A 6 -1.00 3.23 6.17
C LYS A 6 -0.58 3.75 7.55
N LEU A 7 -1.41 4.63 8.08
CA LEU A 7 -1.17 5.29 9.37
C LEU A 7 -1.38 4.30 10.52
N PHE A 8 -0.63 4.49 11.61
CA PHE A 8 -0.87 3.74 12.85
C PHE A 8 -2.31 3.96 13.36
N PRO A 9 -3.06 2.91 13.77
CA PRO A 9 -4.48 3.03 14.12
C PRO A 9 -4.79 4.12 15.16
N GLU A 10 -3.89 4.32 16.12
CA GLU A 10 -3.95 5.31 17.19
C GLU A 10 -3.89 6.75 16.68
N ILE A 11 -3.40 6.96 15.45
CA ILE A 11 -3.48 8.24 14.73
C ILE A 11 -4.87 8.42 14.13
N THR A 12 -5.48 7.35 13.62
CA THR A 12 -6.76 7.39 12.91
C THR A 12 -7.96 7.63 13.82
N ILE A 13 -7.88 7.24 15.09
CA ILE A 13 -8.92 7.45 16.12
C ILE A 13 -8.91 8.87 16.72
N LYS A 14 -7.91 9.70 16.40
CA LYS A 14 -7.82 11.07 16.94
C LYS A 14 -8.86 11.99 16.29
N SER A 15 -9.18 13.09 16.96
CA SER A 15 -10.02 14.15 16.38
C SER A 15 -9.44 14.64 15.06
N GLN A 16 -10.31 15.16 14.17
CA GLN A 16 -9.92 15.57 12.83
C GLN A 16 -8.73 16.54 12.82
N SER A 17 -8.73 17.56 13.69
CA SER A 17 -7.66 18.56 13.79
C SER A 17 -6.33 17.92 14.20
N VAL A 18 -6.36 17.02 15.19
CA VAL A 18 -5.16 16.33 15.68
C VAL A 18 -4.64 15.34 14.64
N ARG A 19 -5.52 14.57 14.01
CA ARG A 19 -5.17 13.64 12.92
C ARG A 19 -4.48 14.37 11.76
N LEU A 20 -5.03 15.51 11.32
CA LEU A 20 -4.44 16.32 10.24
C LEU A 20 -3.04 16.84 10.61
N ARG A 21 -2.85 17.27 11.86
CA ARG A 21 -1.53 17.68 12.37
C ARG A 21 -0.54 16.50 12.34
N PHE A 22 -0.95 15.32 12.81
CA PHE A 22 -0.10 14.13 12.83
C PHE A 22 0.29 13.68 11.42
N ILE A 23 -0.66 13.65 10.48
CA ILE A 23 -0.40 13.32 9.06
C ILE A 23 0.60 14.32 8.46
N LYS A 24 0.45 15.61 8.74
CA LYS A 24 1.39 16.65 8.26
C LYS A 24 2.81 16.41 8.77
N ILE A 25 2.96 16.11 10.07
CA ILE A 25 4.27 15.84 10.67
C ILE A 25 4.88 14.55 10.09
N LEU A 26 4.11 13.47 10.00
CA LEU A 26 4.55 12.22 9.41
C LEU A 26 5.00 12.39 7.95
N THR A 27 4.25 13.17 7.17
CA THR A 27 4.63 13.52 5.79
C THR A 27 5.98 14.24 5.74
N GLY A 28 6.25 15.13 6.71
CA GLY A 28 7.55 15.79 6.85
C GLY A 28 8.67 14.82 7.22
N ASN A 29 8.43 13.93 8.18
CA ASN A 29 9.39 12.91 8.60
C ASN A 29 9.75 11.98 7.43
N ILE A 30 8.75 11.51 6.68
CA ILE A 30 8.96 10.69 5.47
C ILE A 30 9.81 11.44 4.45
N ARG A 31 9.47 12.70 4.15
CA ARG A 31 10.24 13.50 3.19
C ARG A 31 11.69 13.69 3.64
N ASN A 32 11.92 13.97 4.93
CA ASN A 32 13.26 14.19 5.47
C ASN A 32 14.13 12.93 5.41
N VAL A 33 13.57 11.76 5.74
CA VAL A 33 14.29 10.49 5.67
C VAL A 33 14.58 10.12 4.22
N LEU A 34 13.59 10.27 3.33
CA LEU A 34 13.69 9.80 1.95
C LEU A 34 14.48 10.73 1.02
N LYS A 35 14.68 12.00 1.38
CA LYS A 35 15.47 12.96 0.59
C LYS A 35 16.90 12.46 0.29
N ASN A 36 17.47 11.65 1.18
CA ASN A 36 18.81 11.09 0.99
C ASN A 36 18.89 10.00 -0.10
N TYR A 37 17.75 9.51 -0.58
CA TYR A 37 17.68 8.44 -1.58
C TYR A 37 17.25 8.96 -2.96
N ASP A 38 16.29 9.89 -3.01
CA ASP A 38 15.79 10.51 -4.24
C ASP A 38 15.27 11.92 -3.93
N GLU A 39 15.97 12.97 -4.37
CA GLU A 39 15.52 14.35 -4.13
C GLU A 39 14.24 14.72 -4.92
N THR A 40 13.91 13.94 -5.96
CA THR A 40 12.73 14.18 -6.81
C THR A 40 11.48 13.45 -6.32
N LEU A 41 11.57 12.76 -5.18
CA LEU A 41 10.46 11.99 -4.65
C LEU A 41 9.24 12.88 -4.34
N ALA A 42 8.05 12.36 -4.62
CA ALA A 42 6.80 13.01 -4.24
C ALA A 42 6.22 12.31 -3.01
N VAL A 43 5.93 13.08 -1.96
CA VAL A 43 5.17 12.61 -0.79
C VAL A 43 3.85 13.36 -0.73
N VAL A 44 2.76 12.66 -1.04
CA VAL A 44 1.42 13.21 -1.14
C VAL A 44 0.59 12.74 0.06
N ARG A 45 -0.02 13.68 0.78
CA ARG A 45 -0.91 13.34 1.89
C ARG A 45 -2.32 13.12 1.37
N HIS A 46 -2.95 12.03 1.80
CA HIS A 46 -4.38 11.82 1.65
C HIS A 46 -5.03 11.79 3.04
N TRP A 47 -6.36 11.71 3.06
CA TRP A 47 -7.12 11.69 4.32
C TRP A 47 -6.76 10.48 5.20
N ASP A 48 -6.65 9.30 4.60
CA ASP A 48 -6.50 8.00 5.26
C ASP A 48 -5.14 7.31 5.04
N HIS A 49 -4.28 7.89 4.21
CA HIS A 49 -2.96 7.34 3.90
C HIS A 49 -2.00 8.44 3.42
N ILE A 50 -0.72 8.11 3.34
CA ILE A 50 0.29 8.93 2.65
C ILE A 50 0.79 8.13 1.46
N GLU A 51 1.04 8.80 0.36
CA GLU A 51 1.56 8.21 -0.87
C GLU A 51 2.99 8.69 -1.10
N VAL A 52 3.86 7.76 -1.49
CA VAL A 52 5.25 8.05 -1.85
C VAL A 52 5.47 7.60 -3.29
N ARG A 53 5.90 8.49 -4.17
CA ARG A 53 6.29 8.20 -5.55
C ARG A 53 7.76 8.51 -5.74
N ALA A 54 8.50 7.56 -6.30
CA ALA A 54 9.90 7.73 -6.69
C ALA A 54 10.09 7.24 -8.13
N LYS A 55 10.99 7.88 -8.87
CA LYS A 55 11.22 7.56 -10.30
C LYS A 55 12.27 6.47 -10.48
N ASP A 56 13.31 6.47 -9.66
CA ASP A 56 14.43 5.53 -9.77
C ASP A 56 14.10 4.18 -9.13
N GLU A 57 13.76 3.19 -9.95
CA GLU A 57 13.46 1.83 -9.53
C GLU A 57 14.59 1.14 -8.75
N ASN A 58 15.84 1.54 -8.95
CA ASN A 58 16.98 0.93 -8.24
C ASN A 58 16.96 1.24 -6.74
N GLN A 59 16.33 2.36 -6.34
CA GLN A 59 16.21 2.75 -4.93
C GLN A 59 15.08 2.02 -4.20
N ARG A 60 14.27 1.22 -4.90
CA ARG A 60 13.08 0.57 -4.34
C ARG A 60 13.36 -0.20 -3.04
N PRO A 61 14.39 -1.06 -2.95
CA PRO A 61 14.67 -1.80 -1.71
C PRO A 61 15.08 -0.88 -0.57
N ALA A 62 15.87 0.15 -0.86
CA ALA A 62 16.41 1.09 0.12
C ALA A 62 15.33 2.03 0.66
N ILE A 63 14.47 2.58 -0.21
CA ILE A 63 13.32 3.41 0.18
C ILE A 63 12.35 2.61 1.02
N ARG A 64 12.04 1.37 0.63
CA ARG A 64 11.17 0.46 1.39
C ARG A 64 11.72 0.23 2.80
N ASP A 65 12.99 -0.13 2.92
CA ASP A 65 13.65 -0.37 4.21
C ASP A 65 13.76 0.92 5.06
N ALA A 66 13.94 2.08 4.43
CA ALA A 66 13.87 3.36 5.13
C ALA A 66 12.48 3.63 5.70
N LEU A 67 11.42 3.37 4.93
CA LEU A 67 10.03 3.56 5.36
C LEU A 67 9.66 2.67 6.55
N THR A 68 10.10 1.41 6.60
CA THR A 68 9.78 0.51 7.71
C THR A 68 10.28 1.03 9.06
N ARG A 69 11.31 1.89 9.08
CA ARG A 69 11.92 2.47 10.29
C ARG A 69 11.33 3.81 10.74
N ILE A 70 10.27 4.32 10.11
CA ILE A 70 9.71 5.63 10.45
C ILE A 70 8.56 5.47 11.46
N PRO A 71 8.64 6.10 12.65
CA PRO A 71 7.57 6.07 13.63
C PRO A 71 6.29 6.72 13.10
N GLY A 72 5.14 6.12 13.37
CA GLY A 72 3.83 6.53 12.87
C GLY A 72 3.31 5.72 11.68
N ILE A 73 4.14 4.87 11.08
CA ILE A 73 3.76 3.99 9.97
C ILE A 73 3.32 2.63 10.52
N HIS A 74 2.08 2.22 10.20
CA HIS A 74 1.58 0.88 10.53
C HIS A 74 2.17 -0.16 9.59
N HIS A 75 1.90 0.01 8.29
CA HIS A 75 2.43 -0.85 7.25
C HIS A 75 2.52 -0.07 5.93
N ILE A 76 3.39 -0.57 5.06
CA ILE A 76 3.70 -0.06 3.74
C ILE A 76 3.15 -1.05 2.72
N LEU A 77 2.38 -0.55 1.76
CA LEU A 77 2.00 -1.30 0.57
C LEU A 77 2.87 -0.83 -0.58
N GLU A 78 3.64 -1.73 -1.16
CA GLU A 78 4.31 -1.51 -2.44
C GLU A 78 3.30 -1.80 -3.55
N VAL A 79 3.05 -0.80 -4.40
CA VAL A 79 2.01 -0.88 -5.42
C VAL A 79 2.55 -0.50 -6.79
N GLU A 80 2.05 -1.19 -7.81
CA GLU A 80 2.17 -0.72 -9.18
C GLU A 80 0.90 0.03 -9.58
N ASP A 81 1.11 1.17 -10.23
CA ASP A 81 0.06 2.10 -10.63
C ASP A 81 0.01 2.16 -12.15
N VAL A 82 -0.91 1.40 -12.72
CA VAL A 82 -0.97 1.09 -14.16
C VAL A 82 -2.32 1.53 -14.74
N PRO A 83 -2.35 2.03 -15.99
CA PRO A 83 -3.62 2.40 -16.59
C PRO A 83 -4.38 1.12 -16.91
N PHE A 84 -5.70 1.19 -16.91
CA PHE A 84 -6.51 0.12 -17.49
C PHE A 84 -7.54 0.70 -18.45
N THR A 85 -7.94 -0.13 -19.40
CA THR A 85 -8.88 0.23 -20.47
C THR A 85 -10.19 -0.54 -20.37
N SER A 86 -10.18 -1.72 -19.75
CA SER A 86 -11.35 -2.59 -19.63
C SER A 86 -11.23 -3.55 -18.44
N LEU A 87 -12.33 -4.26 -18.12
CA LEU A 87 -12.30 -5.37 -17.16
C LEU A 87 -11.35 -6.50 -17.59
N HIS A 88 -11.24 -6.73 -18.90
CA HIS A 88 -10.32 -7.74 -19.45
C HIS A 88 -8.86 -7.36 -19.22
N ASP A 89 -8.53 -6.09 -19.48
CA ASP A 89 -7.20 -5.53 -19.24
C ASP A 89 -6.80 -5.64 -17.76
N ILE A 90 -7.71 -5.38 -16.82
CA ILE A 90 -7.46 -5.60 -15.39
C ILE A 90 -7.08 -7.05 -15.10
N PHE A 91 -7.78 -8.01 -15.70
CA PHE A 91 -7.47 -9.44 -15.56
C PHE A 91 -6.08 -9.77 -16.15
N GLU A 92 -5.79 -9.32 -17.37
CA GLU A 92 -4.52 -9.57 -18.05
C GLU A 92 -3.33 -9.01 -17.26
N GLN A 93 -3.49 -7.85 -16.63
CA GLN A 93 -2.48 -7.25 -15.76
C GLN A 93 -2.36 -7.97 -14.41
N THR A 94 -3.45 -8.53 -13.89
CA THR A 94 -3.46 -9.23 -12.58
C THR A 94 -2.85 -10.63 -12.67
N LEU A 95 -3.12 -11.37 -13.75
CA LEU A 95 -2.68 -12.75 -13.95
C LEU A 95 -1.17 -12.97 -13.76
N PRO A 96 -0.25 -12.24 -14.42
CA PRO A 96 1.18 -12.48 -14.31
C PRO A 96 1.72 -12.18 -12.90
N LEU A 97 1.08 -11.29 -12.14
CA LEU A 97 1.51 -10.96 -10.78
C LEU A 97 1.12 -12.03 -9.75
N TRP A 98 0.00 -12.70 -9.97
CA TRP A 98 -0.58 -13.61 -8.99
C TRP A 98 -0.46 -15.09 -9.35
N ARG A 99 -0.09 -15.43 -10.59
CA ARG A 99 0.02 -16.83 -11.05
C ARG A 99 0.79 -17.71 -10.05
N GLU A 100 2.06 -17.38 -9.79
CA GLU A 100 2.92 -18.16 -8.89
C GLU A 100 2.39 -18.18 -7.45
N ALA A 101 1.81 -17.07 -6.99
CA ALA A 101 1.32 -16.95 -5.62
C ALA A 101 0.07 -17.79 -5.36
N LEU A 102 -0.73 -18.07 -6.40
CA LEU A 102 -2.02 -18.76 -6.33
C LEU A 102 -1.95 -20.27 -6.67
N GLU A 103 -0.84 -20.75 -7.23
CA GLU A 103 -0.68 -22.17 -7.55
C GLU A 103 -0.86 -23.05 -6.29
N GLY A 104 -1.75 -24.03 -6.42
CA GLY A 104 -2.09 -24.98 -5.35
C GLY A 104 -2.86 -24.39 -4.16
N LYS A 105 -3.34 -23.14 -4.25
CA LYS A 105 -3.99 -22.43 -3.14
C LYS A 105 -5.44 -22.07 -3.44
N THR A 106 -6.18 -21.85 -2.37
CA THR A 106 -7.50 -21.22 -2.42
C THR A 106 -7.40 -19.70 -2.37
N PHE A 107 -8.25 -19.00 -3.09
CA PHE A 107 -8.19 -17.54 -3.14
C PHE A 107 -9.54 -16.85 -3.27
N CYS A 108 -9.58 -15.57 -2.91
CA CYS A 108 -10.63 -14.66 -3.32
C CYS A 108 -10.04 -13.37 -3.87
N VAL A 109 -10.81 -12.70 -4.73
CA VAL A 109 -10.49 -11.36 -5.24
C VAL A 109 -11.32 -10.36 -4.44
N ARG A 110 -10.67 -9.27 -4.01
CA ARG A 110 -11.33 -8.16 -3.31
C ARG A 110 -10.99 -6.86 -4.01
N VAL A 111 -12.02 -6.12 -4.42
CA VAL A 111 -11.87 -4.90 -5.24
C VAL A 111 -12.40 -3.69 -4.50
N LYS A 112 -11.54 -2.71 -4.29
CA LYS A 112 -11.93 -1.39 -3.80
C LYS A 112 -11.95 -0.39 -4.94
N ARG A 113 -13.09 0.30 -5.13
CA ARG A 113 -13.26 1.26 -6.23
C ARG A 113 -13.43 2.69 -5.71
N ARG A 114 -12.74 3.65 -6.32
CA ARG A 114 -12.90 5.10 -6.11
C ARG A 114 -13.04 5.78 -7.48
N GLY A 115 -14.07 6.61 -7.64
CA GLY A 115 -14.38 7.29 -8.92
C GLY A 115 -15.59 6.70 -9.65
N LYS A 116 -15.89 7.21 -10.85
CA LYS A 116 -17.05 6.83 -11.67
C LYS A 116 -16.66 5.78 -12.72
N HIS A 117 -17.40 4.69 -12.76
CA HIS A 117 -17.15 3.54 -13.63
C HIS A 117 -18.48 2.92 -14.05
N GLU A 118 -18.52 2.29 -15.21
CA GLU A 118 -19.69 1.55 -15.70
C GLU A 118 -19.85 0.17 -15.04
N PHE A 119 -18.83 -0.28 -14.30
CA PHE A 119 -18.82 -1.55 -13.58
C PHE A 119 -18.77 -1.35 -12.06
N THR A 120 -19.21 -2.38 -11.35
CA THR A 120 -19.18 -2.51 -9.90
C THR A 120 -17.95 -3.28 -9.43
N SER A 121 -17.56 -3.12 -8.16
CA SER A 121 -16.48 -3.93 -7.57
C SER A 121 -16.77 -5.44 -7.68
N ILE A 122 -18.04 -5.84 -7.50
CA ILE A 122 -18.47 -7.24 -7.56
C ILE A 122 -18.28 -7.82 -8.97
N GLU A 123 -18.56 -7.04 -10.02
CA GLU A 123 -18.33 -7.47 -11.40
C GLU A 123 -16.85 -7.68 -11.69
N VAL A 124 -15.98 -6.78 -11.19
CA VAL A 124 -14.53 -6.95 -11.30
C VAL A 124 -14.08 -8.19 -10.55
N GLU A 125 -14.51 -8.38 -9.30
CA GLU A 125 -14.16 -9.56 -8.49
C GLU A 125 -14.54 -10.87 -9.19
N ARG A 126 -15.76 -10.93 -9.74
CA ARG A 126 -16.25 -12.11 -10.47
C ARG A 126 -15.49 -12.34 -11.77
N TYR A 127 -15.26 -11.29 -12.55
CA TYR A 127 -14.58 -11.39 -13.84
C TYR A 127 -13.12 -11.81 -13.68
N VAL A 128 -12.37 -11.07 -12.84
CA VAL A 128 -10.95 -11.36 -12.58
C VAL A 128 -10.80 -12.69 -11.85
N GLY A 129 -11.64 -12.96 -10.84
CA GLY A 129 -11.60 -14.23 -10.11
C GLY A 129 -11.89 -15.44 -11.00
N GLY A 130 -12.87 -15.30 -11.91
CA GLY A 130 -13.17 -16.31 -12.93
C GLY A 130 -12.00 -16.52 -13.89
N GLY A 131 -11.41 -15.44 -14.40
CA GLY A 131 -10.24 -15.50 -15.27
C GLY A 131 -9.05 -16.19 -14.61
N LEU A 132 -8.70 -15.81 -13.38
CA LEU A 132 -7.62 -16.45 -12.61
C LEU A 132 -7.88 -17.94 -12.39
N ASN A 133 -9.11 -18.32 -12.01
CA ASN A 133 -9.48 -19.72 -11.78
C ASN A 133 -9.47 -20.58 -13.06
N GLN A 134 -9.68 -19.98 -14.23
CA GLN A 134 -9.60 -20.67 -15.52
C GLN A 134 -8.15 -20.83 -16.02
N HIS A 135 -7.26 -19.90 -15.69
CA HIS A 135 -5.88 -19.87 -16.22
C HIS A 135 -4.83 -20.44 -15.26
N ILE A 136 -5.20 -20.74 -14.02
CA ILE A 136 -4.35 -21.35 -13.01
C ILE A 136 -5.02 -22.65 -12.57
N GLU A 137 -4.67 -23.76 -13.22
CA GLU A 137 -5.36 -25.05 -13.10
C GLU A 137 -5.48 -25.58 -11.66
N THR A 138 -4.52 -25.24 -10.80
CA THR A 138 -4.45 -25.70 -9.42
C THR A 138 -5.11 -24.76 -8.41
N ALA A 139 -5.40 -23.51 -8.80
CA ALA A 139 -6.03 -22.54 -7.93
C ALA A 139 -7.54 -22.82 -7.82
N ARG A 140 -8.13 -22.50 -6.66
CA ARG A 140 -9.57 -22.64 -6.43
C ARG A 140 -10.15 -21.41 -5.76
N VAL A 141 -11.29 -20.91 -6.25
CA VAL A 141 -12.00 -19.80 -5.60
C VAL A 141 -12.62 -20.27 -4.28
N LYS A 142 -12.33 -19.58 -3.18
CA LYS A 142 -12.93 -19.77 -1.86
C LYS A 142 -13.23 -18.40 -1.26
N LEU A 143 -14.51 -18.08 -1.05
CA LEU A 143 -14.92 -16.74 -0.59
C LEU A 143 -14.73 -16.53 0.92
N THR A 144 -14.69 -17.61 1.69
CA THR A 144 -14.56 -17.62 3.14
C THR A 144 -13.25 -18.28 3.53
N ASP A 145 -12.41 -17.60 4.31
CA ASP A 145 -11.11 -18.10 4.77
C ASP A 145 -10.20 -18.66 3.65
N PRO A 146 -9.87 -17.86 2.61
CA PRO A 146 -8.95 -18.27 1.57
C PRO A 146 -7.48 -18.22 2.02
N ASP A 147 -6.63 -19.05 1.42
CA ASP A 147 -5.18 -18.99 1.64
C ASP A 147 -4.59 -17.66 1.15
N VAL A 148 -5.13 -17.09 0.07
CA VAL A 148 -4.67 -15.84 -0.53
C VAL A 148 -5.84 -14.90 -0.83
N THR A 149 -5.67 -13.62 -0.49
CA THR A 149 -6.59 -12.55 -0.90
C THR A 149 -5.91 -11.65 -1.92
N VAL A 150 -6.39 -11.70 -3.16
CA VAL A 150 -5.95 -10.82 -4.24
C VAL A 150 -6.64 -9.47 -4.08
N ASN A 151 -5.90 -8.46 -3.62
CA ASN A 151 -6.43 -7.13 -3.40
C ASN A 151 -6.14 -6.24 -4.61
N LEU A 152 -7.21 -5.70 -5.21
CA LEU A 152 -7.14 -4.74 -6.30
C LEU A 152 -7.78 -3.43 -5.83
N GLU A 153 -7.09 -2.30 -6.03
CA GLU A 153 -7.71 -0.99 -5.88
C GLU A 153 -7.81 -0.31 -7.25
N ILE A 154 -8.99 0.20 -7.58
CA ILE A 154 -9.27 0.95 -8.81
C ILE A 154 -9.55 2.39 -8.40
N GLU A 155 -8.78 3.33 -8.93
CA GLU A 155 -8.96 4.76 -8.72
C GLU A 155 -8.99 5.48 -10.07
N ASN A 156 -10.18 5.94 -10.46
CA ASN A 156 -10.43 6.50 -11.79
C ASN A 156 -9.98 5.52 -12.90
N ASP A 157 -9.15 5.95 -13.82
CA ASP A 157 -8.61 5.14 -14.92
C ASP A 157 -7.38 4.28 -14.54
N ARG A 158 -7.11 4.15 -13.24
CA ARG A 158 -5.87 3.54 -12.73
C ARG A 158 -6.14 2.33 -11.85
N LEU A 159 -5.34 1.29 -12.06
CA LEU A 159 -5.33 0.05 -11.30
C LEU A 159 -4.09 0.05 -10.40
N LEU A 160 -4.31 -0.13 -9.10
CA LEU A 160 -3.27 -0.27 -8.10
C LEU A 160 -3.13 -1.74 -7.73
N LEU A 161 -2.00 -2.32 -8.13
CA LEU A 161 -1.65 -3.72 -7.90
C LEU A 161 -0.71 -3.81 -6.71
N VAL A 162 -1.16 -4.43 -5.61
CA VAL A 162 -0.33 -4.60 -4.42
C VAL A 162 0.68 -5.72 -4.63
N LYS A 163 1.97 -5.37 -4.70
CA LYS A 163 3.08 -6.32 -4.86
C LYS A 163 3.63 -6.84 -3.54
N GLY A 164 3.50 -6.07 -2.47
CA GLY A 164 4.02 -6.44 -1.17
C GLY A 164 3.43 -5.62 -0.05
N ARG A 165 3.34 -6.23 1.13
CA ARG A 165 2.99 -5.58 2.39
C ARG A 165 4.17 -5.73 3.35
N TYR A 166 4.62 -4.62 3.91
CA TYR A 166 5.74 -4.57 4.83
C TYR A 166 5.32 -3.86 6.11
N GLU A 167 5.64 -4.44 7.25
CA GLU A 167 5.26 -3.85 8.54
C GLU A 167 6.15 -2.65 8.87
N GLY A 168 5.53 -1.59 9.36
CA GLY A 168 6.23 -0.44 9.94
C GLY A 168 6.39 -0.62 11.45
N ILE A 169 7.20 0.23 12.06
CA ILE A 169 7.43 0.19 13.52
C ILE A 169 6.27 0.72 14.37
N GLY A 170 5.20 1.25 13.76
CA GLY A 170 4.05 1.79 14.47
C GLY A 170 4.36 3.04 15.30
N GLY A 171 3.61 3.26 16.37
CA GLY A 171 3.80 4.39 17.28
C GLY A 171 3.35 5.74 16.70
N PHE A 172 3.95 6.83 17.17
CA PHE A 172 3.60 8.18 16.75
C PHE A 172 4.71 8.86 15.94
N PRO A 173 4.37 9.76 15.01
CA PRO A 173 5.37 10.52 14.27
C PRO A 173 6.24 11.34 15.24
N ILE A 174 7.56 11.31 15.03
CA ILE A 174 8.51 12.13 15.78
C ILE A 174 8.09 13.61 15.70
N GLY A 175 8.12 14.32 16.83
CA GLY A 175 7.68 15.71 16.95
C GLY A 175 6.17 15.90 17.21
N THR A 176 5.42 14.82 17.44
CA THR A 176 4.01 14.89 17.88
C THR A 176 3.84 14.80 19.38
N GLN A 177 4.83 14.22 20.08
CA GLN A 177 4.88 14.14 21.54
C GLN A 177 5.66 15.34 22.09
N GLU A 178 5.57 15.56 23.40
CA GLU A 178 6.33 16.60 24.09
C GLU A 178 7.84 16.31 24.08
N ASP A 179 8.64 17.37 24.13
CA ASP A 179 10.09 17.26 24.14
C ASP A 179 10.58 16.72 25.48
N VAL A 180 11.46 15.73 25.44
CA VAL A 180 12.08 15.12 26.62
C VAL A 180 13.58 15.00 26.43
N LEU A 181 14.33 15.06 27.53
CA LEU A 181 15.78 14.79 27.53
C LEU A 181 16.02 13.35 27.99
N SER A 182 16.80 12.59 27.22
CA SER A 182 17.19 11.22 27.56
C SER A 182 18.70 11.13 27.73
N LEU A 183 19.14 10.46 28.80
CA LEU A 183 20.56 10.17 29.02
C LEU A 183 20.95 8.90 28.26
N ILE A 184 21.81 9.04 27.24
CA ILE A 184 22.36 7.92 26.47
C ILE A 184 23.78 7.64 26.97
N LEU A 185 23.96 6.56 27.75
CA LEU A 185 25.27 6.10 28.21
C LEU A 185 25.76 4.96 27.32
N ARG A 186 26.94 5.12 26.70
CA ARG A 186 27.68 4.01 26.10
C ARG A 186 28.49 3.32 27.19
N ARG A 187 28.26 2.02 27.42
CA ARG A 187 29.27 1.18 28.08
C ARG A 187 30.38 0.89 27.06
N LEU A 188 31.61 1.23 27.42
CA LEU A 188 32.83 0.83 26.72
C LEU A 188 33.10 -0.66 26.93
#